data_AF-A0A9W9BPD3-F1
#
_entry.id   AF-A0A9W9BPD3-F1
#
_cell.length_a   1.000
_cell.length_b   1.000
_cell.length_c   1.000
_cell.angle_alpha   90.00
_cell.angle_beta   90.00
_cell.angle_gamma   90.00
#
_symmetry.space_group_name_H-M   'P 1'
#
loop_
_entity.id
_entity.type
_entity.pdbx_description
1 polymer ?
#
loop_
_entity_poly.entity_id
_entity_poly.type
_entity_poly.pdbx_seq_one_letter_code
_entity_poly.pdbx_strand_id
1 'polypeptide(L)'
;MVHPGFSGVGLARALLDSAKRLGIQLLPATKIEEVLLNDKGSVSGVKCRTMADASGLQMHKKLTQKALRYQLTLPPLAEMLHKRANAIFERESLTESTEAPSVVLAAGSFAFNLEMRQMYLPEYSGVAPLGTPADDGAGIKLGIAAGGSVSHMDRMSAWRFLYPPTALLEGIVISQEGQRIGAEDVYGALLTEKMILNHQSRGFLVLDSAQWAKARKQVW
;
A
#
# COMPACT_ATOMS: atom_id res chain seq x y z
N MET A 1 5.48 -15.72 14.91
CA MET A 1 4.11 -16.22 14.65
C MET A 1 3.17 -15.08 15.00
N VAL A 2 2.53 -14.42 14.01
CA VAL A 2 1.61 -13.30 14.31
C VAL A 2 0.34 -13.89 14.92
N HIS A 3 -0.01 -13.49 16.14
CA HIS A 3 -1.23 -13.99 16.81
C HIS A 3 -2.47 -13.76 15.93
N PRO A 4 -3.39 -14.75 15.84
CA PRO A 4 -4.67 -14.53 15.18
C PRO A 4 -5.44 -13.45 15.92
N GLY A 5 -5.53 -12.26 15.31
CA GLY A 5 -6.17 -11.07 15.91
C GLY A 5 -5.31 -9.79 15.86
N PHE A 6 -3.99 -9.91 15.73
CA PHE A 6 -3.06 -8.76 15.63
C PHE A 6 -2.69 -8.36 14.19
N SER A 7 -3.39 -8.94 13.20
CA SER A 7 -3.20 -8.61 11.78
C SER A 7 -4.35 -7.75 11.26
N GLY A 8 -4.07 -6.92 10.25
CA GLY A 8 -5.11 -6.12 9.58
C GLY A 8 -6.28 -6.94 9.03
N VAL A 9 -6.09 -8.25 8.83
CA VAL A 9 -7.14 -9.18 8.38
C VAL A 9 -8.25 -9.34 9.44
N GLY A 10 -7.90 -9.40 10.72
CA GLY A 10 -8.89 -9.54 11.80
C GLY A 10 -9.82 -8.32 11.87
N LEU A 11 -9.22 -7.12 11.85
CA LEU A 11 -9.95 -5.86 11.83
C LEU A 11 -10.81 -5.73 10.57
N ALA A 12 -10.24 -5.96 9.38
CA ALA A 12 -10.96 -5.86 8.12
C ALA A 12 -12.16 -6.81 8.07
N ARG A 13 -12.00 -8.05 8.56
CA ARG A 13 -13.11 -9.01 8.65
C ARG A 13 -14.22 -8.53 9.56
N ALA A 14 -13.89 -8.04 10.76
CA ALA A 14 -14.89 -7.53 11.70
C ALA A 14 -15.69 -6.35 11.11
N LEU A 15 -15.02 -5.43 10.42
CA LEU A 15 -15.65 -4.29 9.76
C LEU A 15 -16.56 -4.73 8.61
N LEU A 16 -16.08 -5.62 7.73
CA LEU A 16 -16.86 -6.12 6.59
C LEU A 16 -18.08 -6.94 7.03
N ASP A 17 -17.93 -7.75 8.07
CA ASP A 17 -19.03 -8.54 8.63
C ASP A 17 -20.06 -7.63 9.32
N SER A 18 -19.64 -6.53 9.94
CA SER A 18 -20.54 -5.49 10.45
C SER A 18 -21.28 -4.76 9.33
N ALA A 19 -20.58 -4.36 8.26
CA ALA A 19 -21.17 -3.70 7.11
C ALA A 19 -22.29 -4.54 6.47
N LYS A 20 -22.03 -5.85 6.29
CA LYS A 20 -23.04 -6.80 5.79
C LYS A 20 -24.26 -6.89 6.70
N ARG A 21 -24.07 -6.95 8.02
CA ARG A 21 -25.19 -6.99 8.99
C ARG A 21 -26.05 -5.72 8.96
N LEU A 22 -25.46 -4.58 8.62
CA LEU A 22 -26.17 -3.31 8.44
C LEU A 22 -26.83 -3.18 7.06
N GLY A 23 -26.72 -4.19 6.19
CA GLY A 23 -27.30 -4.18 4.85
C GLY A 23 -26.50 -3.36 3.83
N ILE A 24 -25.24 -3.02 4.12
CA ILE A 24 -24.36 -2.33 3.17
C ILE A 24 -24.06 -3.29 2.00
N GLN A 25 -24.39 -2.86 0.78
CA GLN A 25 -24.10 -3.60 -0.43
C GLN A 25 -22.62 -3.44 -0.80
N LEU A 26 -21.94 -4.57 -0.98
CA LEU A 26 -20.55 -4.60 -1.43
C LEU A 26 -20.52 -5.14 -2.85
N LEU A 27 -20.01 -4.33 -3.78
CA LEU A 27 -19.84 -4.70 -5.18
C LEU A 27 -18.35 -4.98 -5.44
N PRO A 28 -17.90 -6.25 -5.32
CA PRO A 28 -16.51 -6.61 -5.62
C PRO A 28 -16.28 -6.58 -7.13
N ALA A 29 -15.02 -6.44 -7.54
CA ALA A 29 -14.65 -6.30 -8.96
C ALA A 29 -15.45 -5.18 -9.64
N THR A 30 -15.48 -4.03 -8.97
CA THR A 30 -16.01 -2.77 -9.48
C THR A 30 -14.92 -1.71 -9.34
N LYS A 31 -14.63 -1.00 -10.42
CA LYS A 31 -13.65 0.09 -10.46
C LYS A 31 -14.36 1.40 -10.79
N ILE A 32 -14.26 2.39 -9.92
CA ILE A 32 -14.78 3.74 -10.21
C ILE A 32 -13.82 4.44 -11.18
N GLU A 33 -14.37 5.05 -12.22
CA GLU A 33 -13.61 5.76 -13.26
C GLU A 33 -13.86 7.26 -13.25
N GLU A 34 -15.03 7.68 -12.77
CA GLU A 34 -15.43 9.08 -12.76
C GLU A 34 -16.38 9.37 -11.59
N VAL A 35 -16.22 10.55 -10.98
CA VAL A 35 -17.22 11.13 -10.09
C VAL A 35 -18.06 12.08 -10.94
N LEU A 36 -19.36 11.79 -11.04
CA LEU A 36 -20.28 12.57 -11.85
C LEU A 36 -20.71 13.83 -11.08
N LEU A 37 -20.71 14.97 -11.76
CA LEU A 37 -21.17 16.25 -11.23
C LEU A 37 -22.41 16.72 -12.02
N ASN A 38 -23.33 17.39 -11.35
CA ASN A 38 -24.45 18.07 -12.00
C ASN A 38 -24.06 19.46 -12.53
N ASP A 39 -24.99 20.14 -13.19
CA ASP A 39 -24.78 21.48 -13.77
C ASP A 39 -24.36 22.56 -12.76
N LYS A 40 -24.57 22.31 -11.46
CA LYS A 40 -24.17 23.20 -10.36
C LYS A 40 -22.81 22.82 -9.75
N GLY A 41 -22.11 21.84 -10.33
CA GLY A 41 -20.83 21.32 -9.84
C GLY A 41 -20.94 20.45 -8.59
N SER A 42 -22.14 20.02 -8.21
CA SER A 42 -22.34 19.11 -7.06
C SER A 42 -22.34 17.65 -7.50
N VAL A 43 -21.87 16.75 -6.62
CA VAL A 43 -21.86 15.30 -6.88
C VAL A 43 -23.27 14.78 -7.19
N SER A 44 -23.40 14.02 -8.27
CA SER A 44 -24.63 13.38 -8.72
C SER A 44 -24.52 11.86 -8.85
N GLY A 45 -23.31 11.30 -8.85
CA GLY A 45 -23.10 9.87 -8.89
C GLY A 45 -21.68 9.46 -9.21
N VAL A 46 -21.53 8.22 -9.66
CA VAL A 46 -20.25 7.67 -10.13
C VAL A 46 -20.45 6.89 -11.41
N LYS A 47 -19.45 6.94 -12.28
CA LYS A 47 -19.29 6.02 -13.40
C LYS A 47 -18.30 4.96 -13.00
N CYS A 48 -18.65 3.70 -13.23
CA CYS A 48 -17.81 2.57 -12.86
C CYS A 48 -17.77 1.52 -13.96
N ARG A 49 -16.75 0.67 -13.89
CA ARG A 49 -16.71 -0.61 -14.60
C ARG A 49 -16.91 -1.73 -13.61
N THR A 50 -17.84 -2.63 -13.88
CA THR A 50 -18.20 -3.72 -12.98
C THR A 50 -18.29 -5.05 -13.71
N MET A 51 -17.83 -6.13 -13.08
CA MET A 51 -17.98 -7.48 -13.63
C MET A 51 -19.31 -8.09 -13.18
N ALA A 52 -20.20 -8.36 -14.13
CA ALA A 52 -21.48 -9.04 -13.86
C ALA A 52 -21.39 -10.58 -13.98
N ASP A 53 -20.47 -11.10 -14.80
CA ASP A 53 -20.37 -12.55 -15.04
C ASP A 53 -19.71 -13.31 -13.87
N ALA A 54 -20.37 -14.37 -13.43
CA ALA A 54 -19.93 -15.19 -12.30
C ALA A 54 -18.64 -15.96 -12.59
N SER A 55 -18.42 -16.40 -13.84
CA SER A 55 -17.26 -17.22 -14.20
C SER A 55 -15.97 -16.38 -14.26
N GLY A 56 -16.04 -15.23 -14.93
CA GLY A 56 -15.00 -14.21 -14.96
C GLY A 56 -14.59 -13.74 -13.59
N LEU A 57 -15.59 -13.36 -12.77
CA LEU A 57 -15.39 -12.90 -11.40
C LEU A 57 -14.65 -13.95 -10.55
N GLN A 58 -15.01 -15.23 -10.68
CA GLN A 58 -14.36 -16.30 -9.94
C GLN A 58 -12.90 -16.48 -10.37
N MET A 59 -12.61 -16.39 -11.67
CA MET A 59 -11.23 -16.48 -12.17
C MET A 59 -10.38 -15.28 -11.75
N HIS A 60 -10.92 -14.07 -11.89
CA HIS A 60 -10.30 -12.83 -11.40
C HIS A 60 -9.96 -12.93 -9.91
N LYS A 61 -10.91 -13.39 -9.09
CA LYS A 61 -10.71 -13.63 -7.65
C LYS A 61 -9.62 -14.66 -7.36
N LYS A 62 -9.59 -15.79 -8.08
CA LYS A 62 -8.57 -16.82 -7.90
C LYS A 62 -7.17 -16.29 -8.23
N LEU A 63 -7.03 -15.55 -9.32
CA LEU A 63 -5.75 -14.97 -9.75
C LEU A 63 -5.24 -13.93 -8.76
N THR A 64 -6.08 -12.98 -8.34
CA THR A 64 -5.70 -11.94 -7.36
C THR A 64 -5.34 -12.53 -6.00
N GLN A 65 -6.11 -13.52 -5.50
CA GLN A 65 -5.77 -14.23 -4.26
C GLN A 65 -4.43 -14.99 -4.36
N LYS A 66 -4.15 -15.60 -5.52
CA LYS A 66 -2.87 -16.27 -5.75
C LYS A 66 -1.72 -15.25 -5.82
N ALA A 67 -1.94 -14.11 -6.49
CA ALA A 67 -0.94 -13.04 -6.61
C ALA A 67 -0.52 -12.49 -5.24
N LEU A 68 -1.50 -12.24 -4.34
CA LEU A 68 -1.23 -11.76 -2.98
C LEU A 68 -0.31 -12.69 -2.18
N ARG A 69 -0.36 -14.01 -2.39
CA ARG A 69 0.53 -14.97 -1.72
C ARG A 69 1.98 -14.84 -2.15
N TYR A 70 2.22 -14.39 -3.38
CA TYR A 70 3.55 -14.24 -3.98
C TYR A 70 4.05 -12.80 -3.98
N GLN A 71 3.23 -11.84 -3.55
CA GLN A 71 3.53 -10.40 -3.65
C GLN A 71 4.87 -10.03 -3.00
N LEU A 72 5.20 -10.64 -1.86
CA LEU A 72 6.43 -10.36 -1.13
C LEU A 72 7.59 -11.30 -1.49
N THR A 73 7.29 -12.53 -1.92
CA THR A 73 8.30 -13.59 -2.10
C THR A 73 8.76 -13.75 -3.55
N LEU A 74 7.85 -13.56 -4.52
CA LEU A 74 8.11 -13.67 -5.96
C LEU A 74 7.35 -12.56 -6.73
N PRO A 75 7.78 -11.28 -6.62
CA PRO A 75 7.07 -10.15 -7.22
C PRO A 75 6.80 -10.28 -8.74
N PRO A 76 7.72 -10.79 -9.59
CA PRO A 76 7.43 -10.95 -11.02
C PRO A 76 6.28 -11.92 -11.30
N LEU A 77 6.15 -12.99 -10.50
CA LEU A 77 5.04 -13.92 -10.61
C LEU A 77 3.72 -13.27 -10.16
N ALA A 78 3.75 -12.51 -9.06
CA ALA A 78 2.58 -11.77 -8.60
C ALA A 78 2.11 -10.76 -9.64
N GLU A 79 3.03 -10.00 -10.25
CA GLU A 79 2.74 -9.04 -11.32
C GLU A 79 2.11 -9.73 -12.53
N MET A 80 2.64 -10.87 -12.97
CA MET A 80 2.06 -11.65 -14.07
C MET A 80 0.62 -12.09 -13.75
N LEU A 81 0.35 -12.54 -12.52
CA LEU A 81 -0.98 -12.96 -12.09
C LEU A 81 -1.96 -11.79 -12.03
N HIS A 82 -1.53 -10.63 -11.53
CA HIS A 82 -2.33 -9.40 -11.54
C HIS A 82 -2.62 -8.92 -12.96
N LYS A 83 -1.64 -8.96 -13.88
CA LYS A 83 -1.86 -8.63 -15.29
C LYS A 83 -2.91 -9.53 -15.94
N ARG A 84 -2.87 -10.84 -15.65
CA ARG A 84 -3.89 -11.78 -16.14
C ARG A 84 -5.27 -11.50 -15.54
N ALA A 85 -5.34 -11.17 -14.24
CA ALA A 85 -6.59 -10.80 -13.60
C ALA A 85 -7.17 -9.53 -14.23
N ASN A 86 -6.35 -8.48 -14.38
CA ASN A 86 -6.76 -7.22 -15.00
C ASN A 86 -7.22 -7.43 -16.45
N ALA A 87 -6.54 -8.27 -17.23
CA ALA A 87 -6.99 -8.56 -18.60
C ALA A 87 -8.38 -9.23 -18.66
N ILE A 88 -8.75 -10.03 -17.65
CA ILE A 88 -10.11 -10.58 -17.54
C ILE A 88 -11.09 -9.47 -17.16
N PHE A 89 -10.75 -8.66 -16.16
CA PHE A 89 -11.57 -7.53 -15.73
C PHE A 89 -11.85 -6.56 -16.88
N GLU A 90 -10.83 -6.15 -17.64
CA GLU A 90 -10.99 -5.23 -18.76
C GLU A 90 -11.84 -5.80 -19.90
N ARG A 91 -11.77 -7.12 -20.14
CA ARG A 91 -12.55 -7.78 -21.20
C ARG A 91 -14.02 -7.96 -20.82
N GLU A 92 -14.30 -8.25 -19.55
CA GLU A 92 -15.61 -8.74 -19.10
C GLU A 92 -16.36 -7.76 -18.20
N SER A 93 -15.75 -6.61 -17.87
CA SER A 93 -16.44 -5.54 -17.17
C SER A 93 -17.29 -4.70 -18.12
N LEU A 94 -18.44 -4.26 -17.62
CA LEU A 94 -19.33 -3.35 -18.31
C LEU A 94 -19.29 -1.99 -17.63
N THR A 95 -19.42 -0.93 -18.44
CA THR A 95 -19.53 0.43 -17.91
C THR A 95 -20.95 0.67 -17.44
N GLU A 96 -21.09 1.12 -16.20
CA GLU A 96 -22.36 1.47 -15.58
C GLU A 96 -22.24 2.84 -14.90
N SER A 97 -23.38 3.45 -14.60
CA SER A 97 -23.45 4.66 -13.80
C SER A 97 -24.44 4.45 -12.67
N THR A 98 -24.08 4.93 -11.48
CA THR A 98 -24.91 4.83 -10.29
C THR A 98 -25.09 6.22 -9.73
N GLU A 99 -26.35 6.61 -9.57
CA GLU A 99 -26.70 7.88 -8.94
C GLU A 99 -26.37 7.82 -7.45
N ALA A 100 -25.72 8.88 -6.96
CA ALA A 100 -25.42 9.03 -5.55
C ALA A 100 -25.32 10.52 -5.22
N PRO A 101 -26.06 11.01 -4.21
CA PRO A 101 -25.98 12.41 -3.80
C PRO A 101 -24.66 12.75 -3.10
N SER A 102 -23.87 11.74 -2.74
CA SER A 102 -22.58 11.89 -2.06
C SER A 102 -21.68 10.71 -2.36
N VAL A 103 -20.38 10.97 -2.47
CA VAL A 103 -19.34 9.97 -2.74
C VAL A 103 -18.24 10.11 -1.70
N VAL A 104 -17.83 8.98 -1.10
CA VAL A 104 -16.69 8.91 -0.18
C VAL A 104 -15.54 8.17 -0.86
N LEU A 105 -14.42 8.85 -1.07
CA LEU A 105 -13.22 8.25 -1.64
C LEU A 105 -12.37 7.63 -0.52
N ALA A 106 -12.23 6.30 -0.54
CA ALA A 106 -11.43 5.53 0.41
C ALA A 106 -10.52 4.52 -0.33
N ALA A 107 -9.91 4.96 -1.43
CA ALA A 107 -9.26 4.08 -2.42
C ALA A 107 -7.74 3.90 -2.22
N GLY A 108 -7.24 4.03 -1.00
CA GLY A 108 -5.84 3.75 -0.67
C GLY A 108 -4.84 4.79 -1.16
N SER A 109 -3.60 4.36 -1.35
CA SER A 109 -2.46 5.24 -1.66
C SER A 109 -2.07 5.22 -3.15
N PHE A 110 -0.90 5.76 -3.49
CA PHE A 110 -0.30 5.69 -4.83
C PHE A 110 1.05 4.94 -4.82
N ALA A 111 1.30 4.10 -3.81
CA ALA A 111 2.58 3.39 -3.63
C ALA A 111 2.96 2.48 -4.82
N PHE A 112 1.99 1.97 -5.57
CA PHE A 112 2.21 1.14 -6.77
C PHE A 112 2.16 1.95 -8.07
N ASN A 113 1.96 3.26 -8.01
CA ASN A 113 2.00 4.13 -9.19
C ASN A 113 3.41 4.70 -9.40
N LEU A 114 4.15 4.13 -10.36
CA LEU A 114 5.52 4.53 -10.62
C LEU A 114 5.64 6.01 -11.03
N GLU A 115 4.75 6.50 -11.88
CA GLU A 115 4.77 7.88 -12.38
C GLU A 115 4.53 8.88 -11.24
N MET A 116 3.50 8.65 -10.41
CA MET A 116 3.23 9.53 -9.26
C MET A 116 4.35 9.48 -8.23
N ARG A 117 4.97 8.31 -7.99
CA ARG A 117 6.14 8.25 -7.10
C ARG A 117 7.34 9.00 -7.66
N GLN A 118 7.61 8.91 -8.96
CA GLN A 118 8.71 9.67 -9.57
C GLN A 118 8.45 11.17 -9.50
N MET A 119 7.20 11.58 -9.67
CA MET A 119 6.80 12.98 -9.63
C MET A 119 6.86 13.58 -8.21
N TYR A 120 6.34 12.86 -7.21
CA TYR A 120 6.16 13.41 -5.87
C TYR A 120 7.15 12.90 -4.83
N LEU A 121 7.76 11.72 -5.03
CA LEU A 121 8.61 11.04 -4.05
C LEU A 121 9.95 10.57 -4.67
N PRO A 122 10.69 11.41 -5.44
CA PRO A 122 11.88 10.96 -6.16
C PRO A 122 12.96 10.38 -5.23
N GLU A 123 13.10 10.91 -4.01
CA GLU A 123 14.04 10.44 -2.99
C GLU A 123 13.73 9.00 -2.52
N TYR A 124 12.47 8.58 -2.61
CA TYR A 124 12.00 7.25 -2.20
C TYR A 124 11.97 6.25 -3.37
N SER A 125 12.54 6.60 -4.53
CA SER A 125 12.54 5.75 -5.73
C SER A 125 13.10 4.34 -5.50
N GLY A 126 14.09 4.20 -4.61
CA GLY A 126 14.69 2.91 -4.22
C GLY A 126 13.86 2.08 -3.23
N VAL A 127 12.75 2.61 -2.71
CA VAL A 127 11.90 1.90 -1.76
C VAL A 127 10.95 0.96 -2.52
N ALA A 128 11.02 -0.33 -2.20
CA ALA A 128 10.08 -1.32 -2.71
C ALA A 128 8.67 -1.06 -2.13
N PRO A 129 7.62 -1.04 -2.97
CA PRO A 129 6.28 -0.77 -2.49
C PRO A 129 5.74 -1.93 -1.65
N LEU A 130 4.98 -1.59 -0.62
CA LEU A 130 4.25 -2.52 0.23
C LEU A 130 2.77 -2.17 0.17
N GLY A 131 1.91 -3.16 -0.07
CA GLY A 131 0.48 -2.96 -0.25
C GLY A 131 -0.06 -3.81 -1.39
N THR A 132 -1.04 -3.28 -2.11
CA THR A 132 -1.66 -3.96 -3.26
C THR A 132 -1.49 -3.13 -4.53
N PRO A 133 -1.54 -3.73 -5.73
CA PRO A 133 -1.52 -2.97 -6.97
C PRO A 133 -2.68 -1.97 -7.13
N ALA A 134 -3.73 -2.07 -6.31
CA ALA A 134 -4.83 -1.09 -6.28
C ALA A 134 -4.46 0.20 -5.55
N ASP A 135 -3.31 0.26 -4.86
CA ASP A 135 -2.70 1.49 -4.36
C ASP A 135 -2.04 2.28 -5.51
N ASP A 136 -2.82 2.59 -6.55
CA ASP A 136 -2.40 3.17 -7.82
C ASP A 136 -2.68 4.69 -7.94
N GLY A 137 -3.21 5.29 -6.87
CA GLY A 137 -3.57 6.70 -6.84
C GLY A 137 -4.87 7.06 -7.57
N ALA A 138 -5.67 6.08 -8.03
CA ALA A 138 -6.93 6.35 -8.73
C ALA A 138 -7.89 7.21 -7.90
N GLY A 139 -8.02 6.96 -6.59
CA GLY A 139 -8.84 7.80 -5.71
C GLY A 139 -8.39 9.26 -5.64
N ILE A 140 -7.08 9.50 -5.61
CA ILE A 140 -6.51 10.85 -5.61
C ILE A 140 -6.86 11.56 -6.93
N LYS A 141 -6.69 10.86 -8.06
CA LYS A 141 -7.02 11.38 -9.39
C LYS A 141 -8.52 11.69 -9.52
N LEU A 142 -9.40 10.83 -9.01
CA LEU A 142 -10.85 11.06 -8.95
C LEU A 142 -11.19 12.31 -8.14
N GLY A 143 -10.56 12.47 -6.97
CA GLY A 143 -10.74 13.64 -6.11
C GLY A 143 -10.32 14.94 -6.80
N ILE A 144 -9.15 14.94 -7.45
CA ILE A 144 -8.67 16.11 -8.23
C ILE A 144 -9.62 16.42 -9.39
N ALA A 145 -10.06 15.41 -10.15
CA ALA A 145 -10.98 15.59 -11.27
C ALA A 145 -12.33 16.16 -10.83
N ALA A 146 -12.77 15.86 -9.61
CA ALA A 146 -13.97 16.44 -9.00
C ALA A 146 -13.76 17.84 -8.38
N GLY A 147 -12.59 18.47 -8.57
CA GLY A 147 -12.27 19.81 -8.06
C GLY A 147 -11.58 19.84 -6.69
N GLY A 148 -11.17 18.68 -6.16
CA GLY A 148 -10.42 18.59 -4.91
C GLY A 148 -8.95 19.01 -5.04
N SER A 149 -8.35 19.39 -3.92
CA SER A 149 -6.91 19.68 -3.80
C SER A 149 -6.18 18.56 -3.05
N VAL A 150 -4.91 18.36 -3.37
CA VAL A 150 -4.01 17.44 -2.65
C VAL A 150 -3.05 18.19 -1.73
N SER A 151 -2.54 17.49 -0.72
CA SER A 151 -1.48 18.00 0.16
C SER A 151 -0.55 16.85 0.54
N HIS A 152 0.68 17.19 0.94
CA HIS A 152 1.68 16.24 1.45
C HIS A 152 1.96 15.04 0.52
N MET A 153 1.87 15.24 -0.79
CA MET A 153 2.17 14.20 -1.79
C MET A 153 3.66 13.78 -1.75
N ASP A 154 4.51 14.63 -1.18
CA ASP A 154 5.94 14.44 -0.90
C ASP A 154 6.22 13.52 0.31
N ARG A 155 5.19 12.95 0.94
CA ARG A 155 5.35 12.13 2.16
C ARG A 155 5.12 10.65 1.92
N MET A 156 6.10 9.86 2.34
CA MET A 156 6.04 8.40 2.34
C MET A 156 6.66 7.83 3.62
N SER A 157 6.02 6.79 4.16
CA SER A 157 6.57 6.03 5.27
C SER A 157 7.29 4.78 4.75
N ALA A 158 8.63 4.83 4.68
CA ALA A 158 9.47 3.67 4.38
C ALA A 158 9.96 3.01 5.68
N TRP A 159 10.05 1.68 5.72
CA TRP A 159 10.36 0.95 6.95
C TRP A 159 11.64 0.14 6.87
N ARG A 160 12.55 0.39 7.82
CA ARG A 160 13.65 -0.50 8.19
C ARG A 160 13.70 -0.59 9.71
N PHE A 161 13.57 -1.79 10.25
CA PHE A 161 13.71 -2.03 11.67
C PHE A 161 15.05 -2.71 11.97
N LEU A 162 15.71 -2.26 13.04
CA LEU A 162 16.88 -2.95 13.60
C LEU A 162 16.47 -4.18 14.42
N TYR A 163 15.20 -4.30 14.80
CA TYR A 163 14.68 -5.38 15.61
C TYR A 163 13.51 -6.09 14.93
N PRO A 164 13.23 -7.36 15.29
CA PRO A 164 14.07 -8.23 16.13
C PRO A 164 15.36 -8.67 15.39
N PRO A 165 16.46 -8.99 16.12
CA PRO A 165 16.62 -9.09 17.58
C PRO A 165 16.88 -7.74 18.27
N THR A 166 16.46 -7.58 19.54
CA THR A 166 16.59 -6.31 20.28
C THR A 166 18.04 -5.94 20.57
N ALA A 167 18.95 -6.91 20.63
CA ALA A 167 20.38 -6.65 20.84
C ALA A 167 21.01 -5.78 19.74
N LEU A 168 20.40 -5.69 18.54
CA LEU A 168 20.88 -4.78 17.49
C LEU A 168 20.65 -3.30 17.83
N LEU A 169 19.75 -2.99 18.78
CA LEU A 169 19.53 -1.63 19.27
C LEU A 169 20.69 -1.11 20.14
N GLU A 170 21.54 -2.01 20.65
CA GLU A 170 22.70 -1.64 21.48
C GLU A 170 23.87 -1.11 20.63
N GLY A 171 23.83 -1.34 19.31
CA GLY A 171 24.82 -0.84 18.37
C GLY A 171 24.63 0.64 18.03
N ILE A 172 25.45 1.12 17.11
CA ILE A 172 25.39 2.50 16.62
C ILE A 172 25.17 2.50 15.11
N VAL A 173 24.16 3.25 14.64
CA VAL A 173 23.92 3.42 13.21
C VAL A 173 24.68 4.64 12.70
N ILE A 174 25.58 4.42 11.75
CA ILE A 174 26.42 5.45 11.15
C ILE A 174 26.16 5.62 9.65
N SER A 175 26.38 6.83 9.15
CA SER A 175 26.38 7.16 7.73
C SER A 175 27.64 6.64 7.03
N GLN A 176 27.76 6.87 5.71
CA GLN A 176 28.96 6.49 4.97
C GLN A 176 30.20 7.28 5.40
N GLU A 177 29.99 8.45 6.00
CA GLU A 177 31.03 9.37 6.51
C GLU A 177 31.42 9.05 7.96
N GLY A 178 30.82 8.03 8.58
CA GLY A 178 31.09 7.66 9.98
C GLY A 178 30.36 8.50 11.02
N GLN A 179 29.39 9.34 10.61
CA GLN A 179 28.58 10.15 11.52
C GLN A 179 27.35 9.37 12.00
N ARG A 180 26.93 9.55 13.25
CA ARG A 180 25.70 8.93 13.76
C ARG A 180 24.47 9.50 13.03
N ILE A 181 23.58 8.62 12.58
CA ILE A 181 22.35 9.02 11.87
C ILE A 181 21.24 9.46 12.85
N GLY A 182 21.18 8.85 14.03
CA GLY A 182 20.17 9.16 15.04
C GLY A 182 20.19 8.17 16.19
N ALA A 183 19.20 8.27 17.08
CA ALA A 183 18.98 7.27 18.12
C ALA A 183 18.44 5.97 17.48
N GLU A 184 18.96 4.84 17.90
CA GLU A 184 18.75 3.53 17.28
C GLU A 184 17.43 2.88 17.70
N ASP A 185 16.85 3.33 18.82
CA ASP A 185 15.58 2.89 19.40
C ASP A 185 14.35 3.64 18.88
N VAL A 186 14.52 4.61 17.99
CA VAL A 186 13.40 5.30 17.33
C VAL A 186 12.61 4.35 16.45
N TYR A 187 11.35 4.72 16.15
CA TYR A 187 10.54 3.96 15.20
C TYR A 187 11.26 3.84 13.84
N GLY A 188 11.26 2.64 13.27
CA GLY A 188 12.04 2.32 12.06
C GLY A 188 11.76 3.24 10.87
N ALA A 189 10.53 3.78 10.76
CA ALA A 189 10.22 4.75 9.72
C ALA A 189 10.97 6.07 9.86
N LEU A 190 11.15 6.56 11.09
CA LEU A 190 11.85 7.81 11.36
C LEU A 190 13.35 7.67 11.09
N LEU A 191 13.95 6.54 11.47
CA LEU A 191 15.34 6.25 11.12
C LEU A 191 15.52 6.16 9.60
N THR A 192 14.60 5.48 8.91
CA THR A 192 14.65 5.31 7.44
C THR A 192 14.46 6.63 6.71
N GLU A 193 13.56 7.51 7.18
CA GLU A 193 13.38 8.85 6.61
C GLU A 193 14.69 9.64 6.66
N LYS A 194 15.38 9.67 7.80
CA LYS A 194 16.70 10.32 7.92
C LYS A 194 17.73 9.71 6.97
N MET A 195 17.76 8.39 6.85
CA MET A 195 18.66 7.70 5.93
C MET A 195 18.39 8.11 4.47
N ILE A 196 17.12 8.14 4.06
CA ILE A 196 16.72 8.46 2.69
C ILE A 196 17.04 9.93 2.37
N LEU A 197 16.60 10.86 3.22
CA LEU A 197 16.69 12.29 2.95
C LEU A 197 18.11 12.85 3.13
N ASN A 198 18.89 12.33 4.09
CA ASN A 198 20.16 12.94 4.49
C ASN A 198 21.40 12.08 4.19
N HIS A 199 21.23 10.78 3.94
CA HIS A 199 22.36 9.83 3.84
C HIS A 199 22.25 8.90 2.63
N GLN A 200 21.65 9.36 1.52
CA GLN A 200 21.56 8.63 0.25
C GLN A 200 21.00 7.21 0.40
N SER A 201 20.06 7.02 1.33
CA SER A 201 19.45 5.73 1.67
C SER A 201 20.44 4.66 2.17
N ARG A 202 21.60 5.07 2.71
CA ARG A 202 22.69 4.16 3.13
C ARG A 202 23.10 4.39 4.58
N GLY A 203 23.60 3.33 5.21
CA GLY A 203 24.12 3.37 6.57
C GLY A 203 24.63 2.00 7.01
N PHE A 204 25.42 1.98 8.08
CA PHE A 204 25.99 0.78 8.69
C PHE A 204 25.56 0.67 10.14
N LEU A 205 25.22 -0.54 10.58
CA LEU A 205 25.06 -0.84 12.01
C LEU A 205 26.41 -1.36 12.53
N VAL A 206 27.01 -0.64 13.47
CA VAL A 206 28.25 -1.02 14.13
C VAL A 206 27.93 -1.68 15.46
N LEU A 207 28.51 -2.86 15.69
CA LEU A 207 28.35 -3.66 16.89
C LEU A 207 29.72 -4.13 17.38
N ASP A 208 29.88 -4.26 18.69
CA ASP A 208 31.01 -4.98 19.25
C ASP A 208 30.79 -6.51 19.26
N SER A 209 31.81 -7.27 19.68
CA SER A 209 31.77 -8.73 19.71
C SER A 209 30.76 -9.29 20.73
N ALA A 210 30.49 -8.58 21.83
CA ALA A 210 29.54 -8.99 22.86
C ALA A 210 28.09 -8.77 22.39
N GLN A 211 27.82 -7.61 21.79
CA GLN A 211 26.54 -7.25 21.18
C GLN A 211 26.20 -8.21 20.03
N TRP A 212 27.16 -8.51 19.16
CA TRP A 212 26.97 -9.49 18.09
C TRP A 212 26.70 -10.89 18.64
N ALA A 213 27.44 -11.34 19.66
CA ALA A 213 27.20 -12.63 20.31
C ALA A 213 25.79 -12.70 20.94
N LYS A 214 25.31 -11.60 21.53
CA LYS A 214 23.96 -11.46 22.09
C LYS A 214 22.89 -11.52 21.00
N ALA A 215 23.05 -10.77 19.91
CA ALA A 215 22.12 -10.76 18.78
C ALA A 215 21.96 -12.14 18.15
N ARG A 216 23.06 -12.89 17.98
CA ARG A 216 23.00 -14.27 17.46
C ARG A 216 22.14 -15.18 18.34
N LYS A 217 22.30 -15.15 19.66
CA LYS A 217 21.50 -15.95 20.61
C LYS A 217 20.01 -15.63 20.62
N GLN A 218 19.60 -14.47 20.09
CA GLN A 218 18.19 -14.06 20.03
C GLN A 218 17.49 -14.49 18.73
N VAL A 219 18.26 -14.87 17.69
CA VAL A 219 17.73 -15.29 16.39
C VAL A 219 17.89 -16.79 16.19
N TRP A 220 18.98 -17.37 16.71
CA TRP A 220 19.41 -18.75 16.52
C TRP A 220 19.42 -19.51 17.85
#